data_AF-M6VC71-F1
#
_entry.id   AF-M6VC71-F1
#
_cell.length_a   1.000
_cell.length_b   1.000
_cell.length_c   1.000
_cell.angle_alpha   90.00
_cell.angle_beta   90.00
_cell.angle_gamma   90.00
#
_symmetry.space_group_name_H-M   'P 1'
#
loop_
_entity.id
_entity.type
_entity.pdbx_description
1 polymer ?
#
loop_
_entity_poly.entity_id
_entity_poly.type
_entity_poly.pdbx_seq_one_letter_code
_entity_poly.pdbx_strand_id
1 'polypeptide(L)'
;MKKNIFTCSLILFFLFYSCKESSSDNSETLAALLLLTQTQQRTSEISPCKDRFAIDQVGIYNAKEIISAPAHTGTGFQDSRCAVDGILGLGNFNGSLDVFTLDTNGAGASLILGWNGKKVQNTVGTDFIVFENPFQQGGNQNTVFLEPVIVEVGNDQTNWCGWDPTYVGGGAFSTDPANWLRFAGLRYVDYNQITNPMNSASLFNIGGGDGFDLGDANFGNSGTGCNGALRADLQNNGFLYVKLSSAKVILPALQIPGANENPDIDGVIAKQLN
;
A
#
# COMPACT_ATOMS: atom_id res chain seq x y z
N MET A 1 22.20 62.20 -20.43
CA MET A 1 23.23 62.13 -21.49
C MET A 1 24.45 61.39 -20.94
N LYS A 2 25.00 60.48 -21.76
CA LYS A 2 26.22 59.66 -21.60
C LYS A 2 26.15 58.43 -20.66
N LYS A 3 25.81 57.31 -21.30
CA LYS A 3 26.13 55.91 -20.96
C LYS A 3 27.64 55.74 -20.78
N ASN A 4 28.06 54.89 -19.85
CA ASN A 4 29.27 54.10 -19.96
C ASN A 4 28.97 52.67 -19.50
N ILE A 5 28.95 51.78 -20.50
CA ILE A 5 28.87 50.33 -20.39
C ILE A 5 30.31 49.86 -20.10
N PHE A 6 30.51 49.05 -19.06
CA PHE A 6 31.75 48.30 -18.87
C PHE A 6 31.42 46.82 -18.88
N THR A 7 31.63 46.23 -20.06
CA THR A 7 31.60 44.80 -20.33
C THR A 7 32.87 44.18 -19.75
N CYS A 8 32.76 43.23 -18.83
CA CYS A 8 33.89 42.42 -18.39
C CYS A 8 33.63 40.97 -18.79
N SER A 9 34.22 40.58 -19.91
CA SER A 9 34.24 39.19 -20.40
C SER A 9 35.10 38.34 -19.46
N LEU A 10 34.48 37.40 -18.75
CA LEU A 10 35.21 36.37 -18.02
C LEU A 10 35.44 35.17 -18.94
N ILE A 11 36.70 34.95 -19.27
CA ILE A 11 37.24 33.92 -20.15
C ILE A 11 37.12 32.55 -19.46
N LEU A 12 36.43 31.60 -20.11
CA LEU A 12 36.46 30.17 -19.77
C LEU A 12 37.84 29.60 -20.09
N PHE A 13 38.60 29.18 -19.08
CA PHE A 13 39.76 28.32 -19.26
C PHE A 13 39.31 26.84 -19.22
N PHE A 14 39.27 26.22 -20.40
CA PHE A 14 39.19 24.75 -20.53
C PHE A 14 40.57 24.16 -20.21
N LEU A 15 40.69 23.50 -19.06
CA LEU A 15 41.82 22.60 -18.78
C LEU A 15 41.49 21.22 -19.33
N PHE A 16 42.03 20.91 -20.51
CA PHE A 16 42.13 19.54 -21.01
C PHE A 16 43.25 18.82 -20.24
N TYR A 17 42.87 17.99 -19.25
CA TYR A 17 43.80 17.02 -18.68
C TYR A 17 43.77 15.75 -19.53
N SER A 18 44.85 15.48 -20.25
CA SER A 18 45.11 14.18 -20.86
C SER A 18 45.31 13.14 -19.75
N CYS A 19 44.41 12.15 -19.67
CA CYS A 19 44.68 10.91 -18.96
C CYS A 19 45.59 10.04 -19.81
N LYS A 20 46.77 9.75 -19.29
CA LYS A 20 47.72 8.77 -19.80
C LYS A 20 47.42 7.46 -19.08
N GLU A 21 47.02 6.41 -19.80
CA GLU A 21 46.91 5.06 -19.23
C GLU A 21 48.30 4.56 -18.83
N SER A 22 48.45 4.22 -17.55
CA SER A 22 49.52 3.35 -17.07
C SER A 22 48.88 2.21 -16.30
N SER A 23 48.97 1.02 -16.88
CA SER A 23 48.61 -0.26 -16.29
C SER A 23 49.52 -0.59 -15.10
N SER A 24 48.95 -0.60 -13.91
CA SER A 24 49.45 -1.40 -12.77
C SER A 24 48.24 -1.89 -11.97
N ASP A 25 47.99 -3.20 -12.04
CA ASP A 25 46.95 -3.90 -11.29
C ASP A 25 47.14 -3.70 -9.78
N ASN A 26 46.29 -2.88 -9.17
CA ASN A 26 46.20 -2.75 -7.72
C ASN A 26 45.03 -3.58 -7.19
N SER A 27 45.19 -4.91 -7.22
CA SER A 27 44.26 -5.85 -6.59
C SER A 27 44.08 -5.57 -5.10
N GLU A 28 45.07 -4.95 -4.44
CA GLU A 28 44.98 -4.54 -3.03
C GLU A 28 44.08 -3.32 -2.81
N THR A 29 43.98 -2.38 -3.77
CA THR A 29 43.01 -1.27 -3.67
C THR A 29 41.58 -1.73 -3.96
N LEU A 30 41.40 -2.72 -4.82
CA LEU A 30 40.10 -3.34 -5.04
C LEU A 30 39.68 -4.19 -3.83
N ALA A 31 40.61 -4.95 -3.24
CA ALA A 31 40.38 -5.71 -2.02
C ALA A 31 40.11 -4.78 -0.83
N ALA A 32 40.82 -3.65 -0.70
CA ALA A 32 40.54 -2.64 0.31
C ALA A 32 39.18 -1.95 0.08
N LEU A 33 38.77 -1.71 -1.17
CA LEU A 33 37.43 -1.20 -1.49
C LEU A 33 36.34 -2.25 -1.22
N LEU A 34 36.61 -3.54 -1.47
CA LEU A 34 35.74 -4.66 -1.10
C LEU A 34 35.69 -4.89 0.43
N LEU A 35 36.77 -4.64 1.16
CA LEU A 35 36.78 -4.69 2.63
C LEU A 35 36.10 -3.46 3.25
N LEU A 36 36.17 -2.29 2.60
CA LEU A 36 35.43 -1.09 3.00
C LEU A 36 33.93 -1.21 2.68
N THR A 37 33.53 -1.98 1.65
CA THR A 37 32.12 -2.34 1.43
C THR A 37 31.65 -3.50 2.30
N GLN A 38 32.54 -4.34 2.81
CA GLN A 38 32.19 -5.42 3.76
C GLN A 38 32.16 -4.96 5.23
N THR A 39 32.72 -3.80 5.56
CA THR A 39 32.77 -3.28 6.95
C THR A 39 31.75 -2.18 7.24
N GLN A 40 31.01 -1.72 6.23
CA GLN A 40 29.77 -0.98 6.45
C GLN A 40 28.59 -1.96 6.52
N GLN A 41 28.10 -2.12 7.74
CA GLN A 41 26.75 -2.55 8.07
C GLN A 41 26.44 -4.05 7.88
N ARG A 42 26.75 -4.82 8.94
CA ARG A 42 25.65 -5.55 9.61
C ARG A 42 24.61 -4.52 10.09
N THR A 43 23.86 -3.92 9.18
CA THR A 43 22.53 -3.45 9.54
C THR A 43 21.73 -4.72 9.70
N SER A 44 21.31 -5.01 10.93
CA SER A 44 20.02 -5.68 11.11
C SER A 44 19.10 -5.08 10.06
N GLU A 45 18.63 -5.88 9.11
CA GLU A 45 17.76 -5.43 8.01
C GLU A 45 16.70 -4.52 8.63
N ILE A 46 16.84 -3.21 8.40
CA ILE A 46 16.07 -2.22 9.15
C ILE A 46 14.64 -2.39 8.68
N SER A 47 13.77 -2.83 9.57
CA SER A 47 12.33 -2.84 9.31
C SER A 47 11.92 -1.43 8.85
N PRO A 48 11.28 -1.29 7.67
CA PRO A 48 10.74 0.00 7.25
C PRO A 48 9.64 0.47 8.22
N CYS A 49 9.02 -0.49 8.90
CA CYS A 49 8.07 -0.27 9.98
C CYS A 49 8.86 0.26 11.19
N LYS A 50 8.73 1.56 11.45
CA LYS A 50 9.31 2.18 12.65
C LYS A 50 8.64 1.56 13.88
N ASP A 51 9.31 1.58 15.02
CA ASP A 51 8.69 1.27 16.31
C ASP A 51 7.69 2.39 16.67
N ARG A 52 6.55 2.41 15.97
CA ARG A 52 5.42 3.31 16.14
C ARG A 52 4.17 2.50 16.43
N PHE A 53 3.15 3.19 16.91
CA PHE A 53 1.87 2.59 17.20
C PHE A 53 0.78 3.30 16.42
N ALA A 54 -0.09 2.51 15.81
CA ALA A 54 -1.29 3.03 15.17
C ALA A 54 -2.13 3.84 16.16
N ILE A 55 -2.46 5.07 15.79
CA ILE A 55 -3.21 6.00 16.63
C ILE A 55 -4.71 5.74 16.44
N ASP A 56 -5.37 5.25 17.49
CA ASP A 56 -6.83 5.14 17.51
C ASP A 56 -7.46 6.37 18.13
N GLN A 57 -8.61 6.76 17.58
CA GLN A 57 -9.50 7.74 18.16
C GLN A 57 -10.95 7.42 17.79
N VAL A 58 -11.92 8.12 18.38
CA VAL A 58 -13.34 7.88 18.07
C VAL A 58 -13.57 8.02 16.56
N GLY A 59 -14.08 6.96 15.95
CA GLY A 59 -14.33 6.92 14.51
C GLY A 59 -13.12 6.58 13.63
N ILE A 60 -11.98 6.25 14.23
CA ILE A 60 -10.73 5.83 13.56
C ILE A 60 -10.12 4.70 14.37
N TYR A 61 -10.46 3.47 13.99
CA TYR A 61 -9.98 2.27 14.67
C TYR A 61 -9.11 1.45 13.73
N ASN A 62 -7.81 1.47 13.93
CA ASN A 62 -6.89 0.71 13.08
C ASN A 62 -7.04 -0.78 13.36
N ALA A 63 -6.92 -1.60 12.32
CA ALA A 63 -6.68 -3.02 12.50
C ALA A 63 -5.26 -3.18 13.07
N LYS A 64 -5.17 -3.80 14.26
CA LYS A 64 -3.93 -3.88 15.05
C LYS A 64 -3.48 -5.31 15.30
N GLU A 65 -4.27 -6.27 14.83
CA GLU A 65 -4.05 -7.69 15.02
C GLU A 65 -3.71 -8.32 13.68
N ILE A 66 -2.52 -8.92 13.57
CA ILE A 66 -2.14 -9.72 12.42
C ILE A 66 -2.63 -11.15 12.68
N ILE A 67 -3.67 -11.56 11.96
CA ILE A 67 -4.24 -12.91 12.08
C ILE A 67 -3.46 -13.89 11.22
N SER A 68 -3.09 -13.47 10.01
CA SER A 68 -2.29 -14.26 9.08
C SER A 68 -1.55 -13.34 8.11
N ALA A 69 -0.24 -13.52 7.98
CA ALA A 69 0.61 -12.81 7.02
C ALA A 69 1.69 -13.77 6.47
N PRO A 70 1.35 -14.69 5.55
CA PRO A 70 2.28 -15.75 5.16
C PRO A 70 3.51 -15.27 4.38
N ALA A 71 3.46 -14.08 3.76
CA ALA A 71 4.61 -13.44 3.12
C ALA A 71 5.58 -12.78 4.13
N HIS A 72 5.30 -12.87 5.44
CA HIS A 72 6.14 -12.25 6.46
C HIS A 72 7.53 -12.88 6.56
N THR A 73 8.56 -12.06 6.42
CA THR A 73 9.97 -12.43 6.68
C THR A 73 10.56 -11.68 7.88
N GLY A 74 9.90 -10.60 8.32
CA GLY A 74 10.37 -9.73 9.40
C GLY A 74 11.28 -8.61 8.93
N THR A 75 11.51 -8.46 7.62
CA THR A 75 12.46 -7.51 7.07
C THR A 75 11.99 -6.90 5.76
N GLY A 76 12.48 -5.69 5.44
CA GLY A 76 12.05 -4.94 4.26
C GLY A 76 10.53 -4.76 4.20
N PHE A 77 9.96 -4.67 3.00
CA PHE A 77 8.51 -4.58 2.82
C PHE A 77 7.77 -5.90 3.12
N GLN A 78 8.46 -6.95 3.55
CA GLN A 78 7.86 -8.20 4.04
C GLN A 78 7.85 -8.26 5.59
N ASP A 79 8.10 -7.15 6.28
CA ASP A 79 7.74 -7.02 7.69
C ASP A 79 6.25 -6.66 7.83
N SER A 80 5.46 -7.59 8.37
CA SER A 80 4.00 -7.45 8.46
C SER A 80 3.56 -6.44 9.51
N ARG A 81 4.47 -5.98 10.38
CA ARG A 81 4.20 -4.92 11.35
C ARG A 81 3.81 -3.60 10.67
N CYS A 82 4.25 -3.35 9.44
CA CYS A 82 3.91 -2.15 8.67
C CYS A 82 2.40 -2.06 8.39
N ALA A 83 1.70 -3.19 8.27
CA ALA A 83 0.24 -3.17 8.01
C ALA A 83 -0.61 -2.82 9.24
N VAL A 84 0.01 -2.68 10.43
CA VAL A 84 -0.69 -2.51 11.72
C VAL A 84 -0.08 -1.42 12.62
N ASP A 85 0.97 -0.74 12.17
CA ASP A 85 1.61 0.35 12.91
C ASP A 85 1.08 1.76 12.52
N GLY A 86 0.16 1.78 11.55
CA GLY A 86 -0.78 2.85 11.24
C GLY A 86 -0.36 3.68 10.02
N ILE A 87 -1.36 4.31 9.40
CA ILE A 87 -1.26 4.77 8.00
C ILE A 87 -0.32 5.96 7.82
N LEU A 88 0.60 5.85 6.86
CA LEU A 88 1.61 6.86 6.53
C LEU A 88 1.62 7.28 5.04
N GLY A 89 0.45 7.51 4.47
CA GLY A 89 0.33 8.04 3.11
C GLY A 89 1.15 9.30 2.84
N LEU A 90 1.55 9.48 1.58
CA LEU A 90 2.33 10.62 1.07
C LEU A 90 1.58 11.43 0.01
N GLY A 91 0.26 11.29 -0.06
CA GLY A 91 -0.62 11.99 -0.97
C GLY A 91 -0.60 11.41 -2.39
N ASN A 92 -0.99 12.24 -3.36
CA ASN A 92 -1.29 11.77 -4.71
C ASN A 92 -0.08 11.46 -5.60
N PHE A 93 1.13 11.90 -5.25
CA PHE A 93 2.31 11.79 -6.13
C PHE A 93 3.35 10.76 -5.67
N ASN A 94 3.24 10.24 -4.44
CA ASN A 94 4.21 9.31 -3.89
C ASN A 94 3.51 8.24 -3.06
N GLY A 95 4.00 7.00 -3.15
CA GLY A 95 3.69 5.96 -2.19
C GLY A 95 4.59 6.05 -0.95
N SER A 96 4.03 5.74 0.21
CA SER A 96 4.77 5.47 1.45
C SER A 96 5.78 4.32 1.27
N LEU A 97 6.82 4.30 2.08
CA LEU A 97 7.72 3.13 2.20
C LEU A 97 7.37 2.28 3.43
N ASP A 98 6.29 2.64 4.12
CA ASP A 98 5.79 1.95 5.29
C ASP A 98 4.63 1.03 4.89
N VAL A 99 4.98 -0.11 4.33
CA VAL A 99 4.00 -1.01 3.71
C VAL A 99 4.40 -2.46 3.91
N PHE A 100 3.41 -3.34 3.93
CA PHE A 100 3.57 -4.77 3.82
C PHE A 100 3.16 -5.25 2.43
N THR A 101 4.15 -5.68 1.65
CA THR A 101 3.99 -6.19 0.28
C THR A 101 3.53 -7.64 0.31
N LEU A 102 2.43 -7.93 -0.39
CA LEU A 102 1.95 -9.31 -0.58
C LEU A 102 2.76 -10.03 -1.67
N ASP A 103 2.84 -11.36 -1.60
CA ASP A 103 3.40 -12.16 -2.70
C ASP A 103 2.45 -12.19 -3.92
N THR A 104 2.97 -12.64 -5.05
CA THR A 104 2.22 -12.73 -6.31
C THR A 104 1.42 -14.03 -6.45
N ASN A 105 1.64 -14.99 -5.55
CA ASN A 105 1.00 -16.30 -5.59
C ASN A 105 1.00 -17.00 -4.22
N GLY A 106 0.35 -18.16 -4.16
CA GLY A 106 0.33 -18.99 -2.97
C GLY A 106 -0.34 -18.33 -1.76
N ALA A 107 0.01 -18.79 -0.57
CA ALA A 107 -0.55 -18.25 0.68
C ALA A 107 -0.08 -16.81 0.98
N GLY A 108 1.13 -16.45 0.54
CA GLY A 108 1.71 -15.11 0.76
C GLY A 108 1.01 -13.99 0.00
N ALA A 109 0.20 -14.32 -0.99
CA ALA A 109 -0.62 -13.34 -1.72
C ALA A 109 -1.86 -12.86 -0.95
N SER A 110 -1.91 -13.10 0.36
CA SER A 110 -3.00 -12.67 1.22
C SER A 110 -2.53 -12.23 2.61
N LEU A 111 -3.29 -11.31 3.20
CA LEU A 111 -3.14 -10.80 4.55
C LEU A 111 -4.51 -10.84 5.24
N ILE A 112 -4.54 -11.27 6.50
CA ILE A 112 -5.73 -11.21 7.34
C ILE A 112 -5.43 -10.36 8.57
N LEU A 113 -6.24 -9.31 8.76
CA LEU A 113 -6.14 -8.38 9.89
C LEU A 113 -7.40 -8.40 10.74
N GLY A 114 -7.27 -7.98 11.99
CA GLY A 114 -8.36 -7.87 12.96
C GLY A 114 -8.23 -6.70 13.93
N TRP A 115 -9.26 -6.52 14.75
CA TRP A 115 -9.38 -5.45 15.74
C TRP A 115 -9.34 -5.97 17.18
N ASN A 116 -8.43 -6.92 17.47
CA ASN A 116 -8.26 -7.52 18.79
C ASN A 116 -9.57 -8.13 19.31
N GLY A 117 -10.25 -8.92 18.47
CA GLY A 117 -11.52 -9.56 18.77
C GLY A 117 -12.77 -8.65 18.76
N LYS A 118 -12.63 -7.36 18.46
CA LYS A 118 -13.78 -6.45 18.27
C LYS A 118 -14.35 -6.56 16.85
N LYS A 119 -15.65 -6.31 16.71
CA LYS A 119 -16.34 -6.39 15.42
C LYS A 119 -16.53 -5.02 14.77
N VAL A 120 -16.12 -4.89 13.52
CA VAL A 120 -16.45 -3.73 12.67
C VAL A 120 -17.95 -3.74 12.40
N GLN A 121 -18.62 -2.64 12.74
CA GLN A 121 -20.06 -2.51 12.64
C GLN A 121 -20.49 -1.93 11.30
N ASN A 122 -21.64 -2.38 10.81
CA ASN A 122 -22.35 -1.77 9.69
C ASN A 122 -22.97 -0.44 10.14
N THR A 123 -22.61 0.63 9.47
CA THR A 123 -23.05 2.00 9.71
C THR A 123 -23.54 2.62 8.41
N VAL A 124 -23.98 3.88 8.45
CA VAL A 124 -24.34 4.57 7.21
C VAL A 124 -23.08 4.92 6.43
N GLY A 125 -22.99 4.42 5.19
CA GLY A 125 -21.90 4.64 4.26
C GLY A 125 -20.70 3.74 4.54
N THR A 126 -19.51 4.14 4.11
CA THR A 126 -18.27 3.40 4.34
C THR A 126 -18.06 3.03 5.81
N ASP A 127 -17.85 1.75 6.06
CA ASP A 127 -17.62 1.15 7.38
C ASP A 127 -16.15 0.97 7.70
N PHE A 128 -15.33 0.72 6.69
CA PHE A 128 -13.88 0.65 6.81
C PHE A 128 -13.19 1.06 5.51
N ILE A 129 -11.92 1.44 5.62
CA ILE A 129 -11.06 1.86 4.51
C ILE A 129 -9.83 0.96 4.49
N VAL A 130 -9.50 0.46 3.30
CA VAL A 130 -8.24 -0.23 3.03
C VAL A 130 -7.26 0.78 2.42
N PHE A 131 -6.07 0.87 3.01
CA PHE A 131 -4.97 1.69 2.55
C PHE A 131 -3.91 0.78 1.95
N GLU A 132 -3.90 0.77 0.63
CA GLU A 132 -2.77 0.30 -0.18
C GLU A 132 -1.92 1.55 -0.52
N ASN A 133 -0.95 1.45 -1.42
CA ASN A 133 0.00 2.51 -1.71
C ASN A 133 -0.04 3.09 -3.14
N PRO A 134 -1.21 3.34 -3.76
CA PRO A 134 -1.24 3.78 -5.14
C PRO A 134 -0.89 5.28 -5.27
N PHE A 135 -0.33 5.68 -6.42
CA PHE A 135 0.00 7.08 -6.70
C PHE A 135 -0.14 7.44 -8.18
N GLN A 136 -0.37 8.71 -8.48
CA GLN A 136 -0.58 9.22 -9.82
C GLN A 136 0.71 9.20 -10.64
N GLN A 137 0.64 8.62 -11.84
CA GLN A 137 1.71 8.66 -12.82
C GLN A 137 1.62 9.95 -13.63
N GLY A 138 2.69 10.74 -13.63
CA GLY A 138 2.73 12.02 -14.36
C GLY A 138 1.70 13.04 -13.86
N GLY A 139 1.16 12.87 -12.64
CA GLY A 139 0.14 13.74 -12.05
C GLY A 139 -1.24 13.64 -12.68
N ASN A 140 -1.54 12.53 -13.36
CA ASN A 140 -2.85 12.26 -13.94
C ASN A 140 -3.66 11.33 -13.02
N GLN A 141 -4.82 11.79 -12.57
CA GLN A 141 -5.72 10.98 -11.72
C GLN A 141 -6.31 9.75 -12.43
N ASN A 142 -6.31 9.73 -13.77
CA ASN A 142 -6.79 8.60 -14.58
C ASN A 142 -5.63 7.68 -15.00
N THR A 143 -4.43 7.87 -14.46
CA THR A 143 -3.26 7.05 -14.76
C THR A 143 -2.49 6.87 -13.46
N VAL A 144 -2.79 5.80 -12.75
CA VAL A 144 -2.32 5.52 -11.40
C VAL A 144 -1.43 4.27 -11.44
N PHE A 145 -0.31 4.33 -10.73
CA PHE A 145 0.39 3.13 -10.35
C PHE A 145 -0.47 2.47 -9.26
N LEU A 146 -1.13 1.38 -9.63
CA LEU A 146 -2.10 0.68 -8.80
C LEU A 146 -1.74 -0.80 -8.72
N GLU A 147 -2.03 -1.39 -7.57
CA GLU A 147 -1.84 -2.82 -7.30
C GLU A 147 -3.13 -3.35 -6.68
N PRO A 148 -4.10 -3.78 -7.50
CA PRO A 148 -5.46 -3.99 -7.04
C PRO A 148 -5.57 -5.11 -6.02
N VAL A 149 -6.39 -4.87 -5.00
CA VAL A 149 -6.62 -5.76 -3.87
C VAL A 149 -8.08 -6.17 -3.82
N ILE A 150 -8.31 -7.47 -3.62
CA ILE A 150 -9.64 -8.00 -3.34
C ILE A 150 -9.85 -8.02 -1.84
N VAL A 151 -11.02 -7.50 -1.44
CA VAL A 151 -11.39 -7.33 -0.04
C VAL A 151 -12.54 -8.27 0.27
N GLU A 152 -12.34 -9.10 1.30
CA GLU A 152 -13.35 -9.97 1.86
C GLU A 152 -13.38 -9.80 3.39
N VAL A 153 -14.52 -10.06 4.02
CA VAL A 153 -14.70 -9.99 5.47
C VAL A 153 -15.39 -11.23 6.02
N GLY A 154 -15.07 -11.58 7.26
CA GLY A 154 -15.57 -12.81 7.88
C GLY A 154 -15.35 -12.88 9.40
N ASN A 155 -15.82 -13.97 10.01
CA ASN A 155 -15.78 -14.18 11.46
C ASN A 155 -15.00 -15.44 11.90
N ASP A 156 -14.66 -16.36 10.98
CA ASP A 156 -14.13 -17.68 11.33
C ASP A 156 -12.88 -18.10 10.52
N GLN A 157 -12.32 -17.18 9.74
CA GLN A 157 -11.17 -17.37 8.85
C GLN A 157 -11.38 -18.36 7.68
N THR A 158 -12.58 -18.93 7.54
CA THR A 158 -12.92 -19.93 6.51
C THR A 158 -14.02 -19.47 5.57
N ASN A 159 -15.02 -18.76 6.09
CA ASN A 159 -16.14 -18.23 5.34
C ASN A 159 -16.00 -16.70 5.24
N TRP A 160 -16.11 -16.22 4.02
CA TRP A 160 -15.76 -14.87 3.60
C TRP A 160 -16.84 -14.32 2.68
N CYS A 161 -17.27 -13.08 2.90
CA CYS A 161 -18.13 -12.34 1.99
C CYS A 161 -17.38 -11.10 1.46
N GLY A 162 -17.48 -10.85 0.17
CA GLY A 162 -16.87 -9.69 -0.50
C GLY A 162 -17.86 -8.89 -1.34
N TRP A 163 -17.34 -7.98 -2.18
CA TRP A 163 -18.11 -7.02 -2.96
C TRP A 163 -18.20 -7.34 -4.46
N ASP A 164 -17.90 -8.57 -4.88
CA ASP A 164 -17.92 -8.97 -6.31
C ASP A 164 -17.06 -8.04 -7.19
N PRO A 165 -15.72 -8.03 -6.97
CA PRO A 165 -14.81 -7.16 -7.70
C PRO A 165 -14.84 -7.48 -9.20
N THR A 166 -14.90 -6.46 -10.05
CA THR A 166 -15.04 -6.62 -11.51
C THR A 166 -14.06 -5.73 -12.27
N TYR A 167 -13.28 -6.34 -13.15
CA TYR A 167 -12.42 -5.62 -14.09
C TYR A 167 -13.15 -5.36 -15.41
N VAL A 168 -13.21 -4.10 -15.84
CA VAL A 168 -13.92 -3.68 -17.07
C VAL A 168 -13.00 -3.08 -18.15
N GLY A 169 -11.69 -3.05 -17.91
CA GLY A 169 -10.70 -2.51 -18.85
C GLY A 169 -10.37 -3.42 -20.04
N GLY A 170 -11.16 -4.47 -20.29
CA GLY A 170 -10.97 -5.40 -21.40
C GLY A 170 -9.94 -6.51 -21.10
N GLY A 171 -9.20 -6.93 -22.12
CA GLY A 171 -8.24 -8.05 -22.01
C GLY A 171 -6.81 -7.68 -21.63
N ALA A 172 -6.51 -6.38 -21.49
CA ALA A 172 -5.19 -5.88 -21.12
C ALA A 172 -5.28 -5.12 -19.79
N PHE A 173 -4.18 -5.05 -19.05
CA PHE A 173 -4.09 -4.25 -17.81
C PHE A 173 -4.30 -2.75 -18.08
N SER A 174 -4.97 -2.06 -17.16
CA SER A 174 -5.21 -0.64 -17.21
C SER A 174 -4.75 0.03 -15.92
N THR A 175 -4.06 1.16 -16.06
CA THR A 175 -3.71 2.06 -14.96
C THR A 175 -4.82 3.05 -14.62
N ASP A 176 -5.97 2.99 -15.28
CA ASP A 176 -7.13 3.81 -14.94
C ASP A 176 -7.94 3.12 -13.82
N PRO A 177 -8.02 3.71 -12.61
CA PRO A 177 -8.80 3.17 -11.51
C PRO A 177 -10.26 2.87 -11.87
N ALA A 178 -10.86 3.61 -12.82
CA ALA A 178 -12.24 3.42 -13.22
C ALA A 178 -12.52 2.03 -13.85
N ASN A 179 -11.47 1.32 -14.28
CA ASN A 179 -11.58 -0.02 -14.83
C ASN A 179 -11.60 -1.13 -13.76
N TRP A 180 -11.35 -0.79 -12.49
CA TRP A 180 -11.23 -1.73 -11.37
C TRP A 180 -12.38 -1.51 -10.39
N LEU A 181 -13.54 -2.09 -10.67
CA LEU A 181 -14.72 -1.88 -9.83
C LEU A 181 -14.63 -2.72 -8.56
N ARG A 182 -14.76 -2.06 -7.40
CA ARG A 182 -14.85 -2.70 -6.06
C ARG A 182 -13.58 -3.45 -5.65
N PHE A 183 -12.43 -2.98 -6.15
CA PHE A 183 -11.11 -3.31 -5.61
C PHE A 183 -10.68 -2.24 -4.61
N ALA A 184 -9.75 -2.59 -3.73
CA ALA A 184 -8.86 -1.64 -3.08
C ALA A 184 -7.57 -1.47 -3.90
N GLY A 185 -6.71 -0.52 -3.54
CA GLY A 185 -5.48 -0.24 -4.30
C GLY A 185 -5.65 0.77 -5.42
N LEU A 186 -6.67 1.63 -5.33
CA LEU A 186 -7.09 2.50 -6.44
C LEU A 186 -6.93 3.98 -6.10
N ARG A 187 -7.15 4.34 -4.84
CA ARG A 187 -7.12 5.72 -4.37
C ARG A 187 -5.87 6.00 -3.55
N TYR A 188 -5.12 7.00 -3.97
CA TYR A 188 -3.93 7.48 -3.25
C TYR A 188 -4.27 7.84 -1.80
N VAL A 189 -3.26 7.81 -0.94
CA VAL A 189 -3.44 7.96 0.51
C VAL A 189 -2.98 9.34 0.96
N ASP A 190 -3.95 10.22 1.20
CA ASP A 190 -3.70 11.55 1.78
C ASP A 190 -3.56 11.50 3.31
N TYR A 191 -4.23 10.53 3.94
CA TYR A 191 -4.17 10.37 5.38
C TYR A 191 -2.77 9.94 5.82
N ASN A 192 -2.21 10.70 6.74
CA ASN A 192 -0.99 10.35 7.42
C ASN A 192 -1.20 10.63 8.90
N GLN A 193 -1.18 9.59 9.74
CA GLN A 193 -1.51 9.74 11.15
C GLN A 193 -0.57 10.70 11.91
N ILE A 194 0.62 11.00 11.36
CA ILE A 194 1.62 11.88 11.96
C ILE A 194 1.58 13.28 11.33
N THR A 195 1.72 13.36 10.01
CA THR A 195 1.94 14.65 9.31
C THR A 195 0.67 15.29 8.78
N ASN A 196 -0.40 14.50 8.63
CA ASN A 196 -1.72 14.96 8.17
C ASN A 196 -2.85 14.25 8.93
N PRO A 197 -2.90 14.37 10.27
CA PRO A 197 -3.92 13.69 11.06
C PRO A 197 -5.30 14.26 10.73
N MET A 198 -6.27 13.37 10.59
CA MET A 198 -7.66 13.69 10.28
C MET A 198 -8.58 13.23 11.41
N ASN A 199 -9.72 13.90 11.57
CA ASN A 199 -10.84 13.33 12.33
C ASN A 199 -11.61 12.32 11.46
N SER A 200 -12.48 11.53 12.08
CA SER A 200 -13.26 10.48 11.40
C SER A 200 -14.03 11.02 10.18
N ALA A 201 -14.71 12.16 10.31
CA ALA A 201 -15.48 12.74 9.20
C ALA A 201 -14.61 13.12 8.00
N SER A 202 -13.41 13.66 8.24
CA SER A 202 -12.49 14.05 7.17
C SER A 202 -11.80 12.84 6.57
N LEU A 203 -11.37 11.87 7.39
CA LEU A 203 -10.74 10.63 6.93
C LEU A 203 -11.63 9.87 5.95
N PHE A 204 -12.89 9.65 6.31
CA PHE A 204 -13.85 8.89 5.48
C PHE A 204 -14.38 9.67 4.28
N ASN A 205 -14.06 10.97 4.16
CA ASN A 205 -14.45 11.78 3.01
C ASN A 205 -13.28 12.00 2.04
N ILE A 206 -12.13 12.46 2.56
CA ILE A 206 -10.99 12.94 1.78
C ILE A 206 -9.65 12.32 2.19
N GLY A 207 -9.63 11.31 3.06
CA GLY A 207 -8.38 10.71 3.53
C GLY A 207 -7.67 9.80 2.53
N GLY A 208 -8.29 9.54 1.37
CA GLY A 208 -7.79 8.57 0.42
C GLY A 208 -8.12 7.13 0.79
N GLY A 209 -7.43 6.17 0.16
CA GLY A 209 -7.74 4.75 0.29
C GLY A 209 -9.14 4.37 -0.21
N ASP A 210 -9.45 3.08 -0.14
CA ASP A 210 -10.65 2.51 -0.73
C ASP A 210 -11.63 2.06 0.36
N GLY A 211 -12.81 2.68 0.34
CA GLY A 211 -13.86 2.48 1.34
C GLY A 211 -14.82 1.34 0.98
N PHE A 212 -15.18 0.55 1.96
CA PHE A 212 -16.13 -0.56 1.85
C PHE A 212 -17.30 -0.38 2.82
N ASP A 213 -18.51 -0.64 2.34
CA ASP A 213 -19.79 -0.46 3.03
C ASP A 213 -20.53 -1.81 3.05
N LEU A 214 -20.84 -2.33 4.24
CA LEU A 214 -21.57 -3.59 4.42
C LEU A 214 -23.04 -3.47 3.96
N GLY A 215 -23.58 -2.27 3.87
CA GLY A 215 -24.87 -1.94 3.28
C GLY A 215 -24.87 -1.90 1.74
N ASP A 216 -23.72 -2.01 1.07
CA ASP A 216 -23.64 -2.00 -0.39
C ASP A 216 -24.43 -3.16 -1.03
N ALA A 217 -25.05 -2.89 -2.18
CA ALA A 217 -25.85 -3.88 -2.90
C ALA A 217 -25.02 -5.08 -3.39
N ASN A 218 -23.72 -4.88 -3.64
CA ASN A 218 -22.78 -5.92 -4.08
C ASN A 218 -22.13 -6.66 -2.91
N PHE A 219 -22.30 -6.20 -1.66
CA PHE A 219 -21.78 -6.93 -0.51
C PHE A 219 -22.45 -8.30 -0.37
N GLY A 220 -21.64 -9.33 -0.21
CA GLY A 220 -22.05 -10.73 -0.11
C GLY A 220 -22.34 -11.40 -1.45
N ASN A 221 -21.99 -10.77 -2.58
CA ASN A 221 -22.12 -11.38 -3.91
C ASN A 221 -20.88 -12.17 -4.33
N SER A 222 -19.81 -12.14 -3.53
CA SER A 222 -18.61 -12.92 -3.73
C SER A 222 -18.06 -13.46 -2.41
N GLY A 223 -17.05 -14.31 -2.52
CA GLY A 223 -16.28 -14.84 -1.40
C GLY A 223 -16.60 -16.28 -1.05
N THR A 224 -15.60 -16.96 -0.50
CA THR A 224 -15.69 -18.40 -0.22
C THR A 224 -16.65 -18.66 0.93
N GLY A 225 -17.68 -19.49 0.72
CA GLY A 225 -18.64 -19.81 1.78
C GLY A 225 -19.68 -18.72 2.09
N CYS A 226 -19.67 -17.60 1.34
CA CYS A 226 -20.70 -16.57 1.49
C CYS A 226 -22.08 -17.12 1.10
N ASN A 227 -23.06 -16.90 1.97
CA ASN A 227 -24.47 -17.20 1.71
C ASN A 227 -25.35 -16.14 2.39
N GLY A 228 -26.66 -16.18 2.13
CA GLY A 228 -27.59 -15.17 2.65
C GLY A 228 -27.61 -15.07 4.18
N ALA A 229 -27.38 -16.18 4.90
CA ALA A 229 -27.33 -16.17 6.36
C ALA A 229 -26.05 -15.51 6.88
N LEU A 230 -24.88 -15.85 6.30
CA LEU A 230 -23.63 -15.21 6.67
C LEU A 230 -23.64 -13.73 6.33
N ARG A 231 -24.10 -13.34 5.13
CA ARG A 231 -24.25 -11.93 4.75
C ARG A 231 -25.10 -11.18 5.77
N ALA A 232 -26.26 -11.73 6.15
CA ALA A 232 -27.14 -11.11 7.13
C ALA A 232 -26.50 -11.01 8.53
N ASP A 233 -25.72 -12.02 8.95
CA ASP A 233 -24.98 -11.96 10.22
C ASP A 233 -23.95 -10.82 10.21
N LEU A 234 -23.14 -10.72 9.15
CA LEU A 234 -22.12 -9.67 9.03
C LEU A 234 -22.75 -8.27 8.98
N GLN A 235 -23.89 -8.10 8.31
CA GLN A 235 -24.60 -6.82 8.25
C GLN A 235 -25.25 -6.41 9.59
N ASN A 236 -25.73 -7.38 10.38
CA ASN A 236 -26.44 -7.09 11.64
C ASN A 236 -25.52 -7.03 12.86
N ASN A 237 -24.46 -7.86 12.87
CA ASN A 237 -23.61 -8.07 14.03
C ASN A 237 -22.16 -7.62 13.79
N GLY A 238 -21.79 -7.31 12.55
CA GLY A 238 -20.43 -6.94 12.17
C GLY A 238 -19.51 -8.13 11.90
N PHE A 239 -18.29 -7.81 11.45
CA PHE A 239 -17.23 -8.78 11.13
C PHE A 239 -16.00 -8.62 12.02
N LEU A 240 -15.27 -9.71 12.25
CA LEU A 240 -14.03 -9.72 13.05
C LEU A 240 -12.78 -9.49 12.21
N TYR A 241 -12.75 -10.04 11.00
CA TYR A 241 -11.55 -10.10 10.17
C TYR A 241 -11.78 -9.52 8.79
N VAL A 242 -10.78 -8.80 8.31
CA VAL A 242 -10.65 -8.41 6.90
C VAL A 242 -9.55 -9.26 6.27
N LYS A 243 -9.82 -9.79 5.09
CA LYS A 243 -8.86 -10.52 4.26
C LYS A 243 -8.61 -9.70 3.00
N LEU A 244 -7.34 -9.40 2.77
CA LEU A 244 -6.83 -8.69 1.60
C LEU A 244 -6.08 -9.70 0.74
N SER A 245 -6.42 -9.80 -0.54
CA SER A 245 -5.74 -10.72 -1.48
C SER A 245 -5.32 -9.98 -2.74
N SER A 246 -4.14 -10.29 -3.27
CA SER A 246 -3.69 -9.75 -4.55
C SER A 246 -4.67 -10.11 -5.66
N ALA A 247 -5.08 -9.13 -6.46
CA ALA A 247 -5.96 -9.36 -7.61
C ALA A 247 -5.34 -10.34 -8.62
N LYS A 248 -4.00 -10.44 -8.70
CA LYS A 248 -3.31 -11.39 -9.61
C LYS A 248 -3.75 -12.83 -9.37
N VAL A 249 -3.95 -13.22 -8.10
CA VAL A 249 -4.28 -14.61 -7.74
C VAL A 249 -5.71 -14.97 -8.13
N ILE A 250 -6.62 -14.01 -8.11
CA ILE A 250 -8.04 -14.25 -8.39
C ILE A 250 -8.42 -13.92 -9.84
N LEU A 251 -7.68 -13.04 -10.50
CA LEU A 251 -7.78 -12.74 -11.94
C LEU A 251 -6.58 -13.30 -12.72
N PRO A 252 -6.29 -14.62 -12.67
CA PRO A 252 -5.08 -15.18 -13.27
C PRO A 252 -5.04 -15.07 -14.80
N ALA A 253 -6.19 -14.83 -15.44
CA ALA A 253 -6.28 -14.61 -16.88
C ALA A 253 -5.87 -13.20 -17.32
N LEU A 254 -5.94 -12.21 -16.41
CA LEU A 254 -5.51 -10.85 -16.69
C LEU A 254 -3.99 -10.77 -16.52
N GLN A 255 -3.28 -10.36 -17.57
CA GLN A 255 -1.84 -10.14 -17.49
C GLN A 255 -1.54 -8.83 -16.76
N ILE A 256 -1.43 -8.92 -15.44
CA ILE A 256 -0.96 -7.81 -14.59
C ILE A 256 0.57 -7.70 -14.75
N PRO A 257 1.12 -6.50 -15.05
CA PRO A 257 2.56 -6.30 -15.14
C PRO A 257 3.27 -6.65 -13.83
N GLY A 258 4.53 -7.11 -13.93
CA GLY A 258 5.32 -7.50 -12.77
C GLY A 258 5.57 -6.39 -11.73
N ALA A 259 5.41 -5.13 -12.12
CA ALA A 259 5.51 -4.00 -11.21
C ALA A 259 4.17 -3.65 -10.53
N ASN A 260 3.06 -4.32 -10.85
CA ASN A 260 1.72 -3.96 -10.40
C ASN A 260 0.97 -5.11 -9.71
N GLU A 261 1.71 -6.16 -9.37
CA GLU A 261 1.15 -7.44 -8.98
C GLU A 261 1.36 -7.80 -7.50
N ASN A 262 2.01 -6.92 -6.75
CA ASN A 262 2.47 -7.08 -5.38
C ASN A 262 1.91 -5.95 -4.51
N PRO A 263 0.62 -5.99 -4.12
CA PRO A 263 0.03 -4.89 -3.36
C PRO A 263 0.79 -4.55 -2.08
N ASP A 264 0.95 -3.24 -1.86
CA ASP A 264 1.71 -2.64 -0.77
C ASP A 264 0.74 -2.12 0.30
N ILE A 265 0.44 -2.94 1.31
CA ILE A 265 -0.59 -2.64 2.31
C ILE A 265 -0.02 -1.76 3.43
N ASP A 266 -0.53 -0.54 3.60
CA ASP A 266 -0.23 0.39 4.69
C ASP A 266 -1.15 0.12 5.91
N GLY A 267 -2.40 -0.30 5.67
CA GLY A 267 -3.26 -0.82 6.74
C GLY A 267 -4.75 -0.70 6.48
N VAL A 268 -5.55 -0.89 7.53
CA VAL A 268 -7.02 -0.84 7.46
C VAL A 268 -7.58 -0.09 8.66
N ILE A 269 -8.54 0.82 8.42
CA ILE A 269 -9.24 1.57 9.48
C ILE A 269 -10.73 1.29 9.42
N ALA A 270 -11.30 0.90 10.56
CA ALA A 270 -12.74 0.82 10.77
C ALA A 270 -13.30 2.12 11.36
N LYS A 271 -14.53 2.45 10.96
CA LYS A 271 -15.28 3.61 11.45
C LYS A 271 -15.90 3.35 12.81
N GLN A 272 -16.38 2.14 13.06
CA GLN A 272 -17.09 1.79 14.28
C GLN A 272 -16.78 0.35 14.68
N LEU A 273 -16.52 0.15 15.98
CA LEU A 273 -16.33 -1.16 16.60
C LEU A 273 -17.40 -1.44 17.66
N ASN A 274 -17.66 -2.72 17.91
CA ASN A 274 -18.38 -3.27 19.06
C ASN A 274 -17.45 -4.23 19.81
#